data_AF-A0A7C0VC28-F1
#
_entry.id   AF-A0A7C0VC28-F1
#
_cell.length_a   1.000
_cell.length_b   1.000
_cell.length_c   1.000
_cell.angle_alpha   90.00
_cell.angle_beta   90.00
_cell.angle_gamma   90.00
#
_symmetry.space_group_name_H-M   'P 1'
#
loop_
_entity.id
_entity.type
_entity.pdbx_description
1 polymer ?
#
loop_
_entity_poly.entity_id
_entity_poly.type
_entity_poly.pdbx_seq_one_letter_code
_entity_poly.pdbx_strand_id
1 'polypeptide(L)'
;MIELLTGIEKPGRYTGEEWGAVIKQSPDVSICLIYPDLYEVGMSNLGQKVIYEIVNNLPFASAERAYLPGVDMCKRLRRLRRPLCSLETRRPLFEFDLLGFTLEYELDYTNVLEILDLGGIPILAQKRGDKDPIVIAGGTSTYNPYPLLPVFDAFVIGEGEEVIVEIVELMKGLKVLKGRENLKG
;
A
#
# COMPACT_ATOMS: atom_id res chain seq x y z
N MET A 1 13.15 5.24 -16.46
CA MET A 1 12.21 4.10 -16.67
C MET A 1 12.88 2.96 -17.42
N ILE A 2 13.46 3.22 -18.60
CA ILE A 2 14.15 2.22 -19.42
C ILE A 2 15.22 1.45 -18.61
N GLU A 3 16.11 2.16 -17.90
CA GLU A 3 17.18 1.54 -17.08
C GLU A 3 16.67 0.60 -15.98
N LEU A 4 15.48 0.86 -15.41
CA LEU A 4 14.89 -0.02 -14.40
C LEU A 4 14.39 -1.33 -15.03
N LEU A 5 13.80 -1.25 -16.22
CA LEU A 5 13.11 -2.35 -16.89
C LEU A 5 14.02 -3.17 -17.81
N THR A 6 15.18 -2.65 -18.22
CA THR A 6 16.12 -3.40 -19.06
C THR A 6 16.59 -4.68 -18.36
N GLY A 7 16.36 -5.83 -19.01
CA GLY A 7 16.77 -7.15 -18.55
C GLY A 7 15.92 -7.74 -17.41
N ILE A 8 14.74 -7.17 -17.15
CA ILE A 8 13.72 -7.72 -16.25
C ILE A 8 12.85 -8.72 -17.02
N GLU A 9 12.47 -9.84 -16.40
CA GLU A 9 11.79 -10.94 -17.09
C GLU A 9 10.41 -10.54 -17.64
N LYS A 10 9.61 -9.82 -16.84
CA LYS A 10 8.27 -9.34 -17.24
C LYS A 10 8.13 -7.83 -16.97
N PRO A 11 8.70 -6.95 -17.83
CA PRO A 11 8.71 -5.50 -17.60
C PRO A 11 7.31 -4.87 -17.67
N GLY A 12 6.36 -5.52 -18.37
CA GLY A 12 4.97 -5.08 -18.48
C GLY A 12 4.23 -4.95 -17.15
N ARG A 13 4.69 -5.65 -16.10
CA ARG A 13 4.13 -5.56 -14.73
C ARG A 13 4.30 -4.19 -14.06
N TYR A 14 5.16 -3.33 -14.61
CA TYR A 14 5.63 -2.11 -13.93
C TYR A 14 5.39 -0.83 -14.74
N THR A 15 4.61 -0.91 -15.82
CA THR A 15 4.38 0.23 -16.74
C THR A 15 3.51 1.29 -16.08
N GLY A 16 2.43 0.90 -15.39
CA GLY A 16 1.55 1.78 -14.62
C GLY A 16 0.45 2.48 -15.42
N GLU A 17 0.39 2.25 -16.74
CA GLU A 17 -0.54 2.93 -17.66
C GLU A 17 -1.78 2.07 -17.94
N GLU A 18 -2.43 1.60 -16.87
CA GLU A 18 -3.66 0.82 -16.99
C GLU A 18 -4.85 1.70 -17.37
N TRP A 19 -5.69 1.17 -18.26
CA TRP A 19 -6.98 1.78 -18.53
C TRP A 19 -7.86 1.75 -17.28
N GLY A 20 -8.43 2.90 -16.91
CA GLY A 20 -9.22 3.05 -15.69
C GLY A 20 -8.42 3.48 -14.45
N ALA A 21 -7.10 3.69 -14.56
CA ALA A 21 -6.32 4.27 -13.49
C ALA A 21 -6.78 5.71 -13.17
N VAL A 22 -7.10 5.96 -11.90
CA VAL A 22 -7.47 7.27 -11.38
C VAL A 22 -6.24 7.91 -10.74
N ILE A 23 -5.88 9.11 -11.19
CA ILE A 23 -4.80 9.92 -10.61
C ILE A 23 -5.38 11.24 -10.13
N LYS A 24 -5.28 11.50 -8.83
CA LYS A 24 -5.70 12.76 -8.22
C LYS A 24 -4.49 13.58 -7.81
N GLN A 25 -4.55 14.87 -8.10
CA GLN A 25 -3.51 15.81 -7.70
C GLN A 25 -3.77 16.27 -6.26
N SER A 26 -2.77 16.11 -5.39
CA SER A 26 -2.77 16.63 -4.02
C SER A 26 -4.00 16.25 -3.16
N PRO A 27 -4.26 14.94 -2.95
CA PRO A 27 -5.33 14.50 -2.05
C PRO A 27 -5.01 14.87 -0.59
N ASP A 28 -6.05 15.10 0.21
CA ASP A 28 -5.90 15.27 1.66
C ASP A 28 -5.37 13.98 2.29
N VAL A 29 -5.85 12.82 1.82
CA VAL A 29 -5.46 11.48 2.29
C VAL A 29 -5.04 10.61 1.11
N SER A 30 -3.87 10.01 1.22
CA SER A 30 -3.30 9.10 0.21
C SER A 30 -3.16 7.70 0.76
N ILE A 31 -3.73 6.73 0.05
CA ILE A 31 -3.74 5.31 0.43
C ILE A 31 -3.07 4.51 -0.68
N CYS A 32 -2.22 3.56 -0.30
CA CYS A 32 -1.76 2.52 -1.21
C CYS A 32 -2.39 1.17 -0.83
N LEU A 33 -3.18 0.62 -1.74
CA LEU A 33 -3.77 -0.71 -1.63
C LEU A 33 -2.78 -1.73 -2.17
N ILE A 34 -2.32 -2.61 -1.30
CA ILE A 34 -1.22 -3.53 -1.57
C ILE A 34 -1.75 -4.95 -1.63
N TYR A 35 -1.49 -5.62 -2.75
CA TYR A 35 -1.64 -7.07 -2.82
C TYR A 35 -0.25 -7.70 -2.71
N PRO A 36 0.02 -8.53 -1.70
CA PRO A 36 1.36 -9.05 -1.39
C PRO A 36 1.79 -10.20 -2.31
N ASP A 37 1.50 -10.10 -3.60
CA ASP A 37 1.94 -11.04 -4.63
C ASP A 37 2.13 -10.28 -5.96
N LEU A 38 2.54 -11.01 -7.00
CA LEU A 38 2.74 -10.49 -8.33
C LEU A 38 1.48 -9.82 -8.87
N TYR A 39 1.70 -8.80 -9.70
CA TYR A 39 0.67 -8.02 -10.38
C TYR A 39 -0.43 -8.88 -11.02
N GLU A 40 -0.07 -9.93 -11.77
CA GLU A 40 -1.05 -10.80 -12.45
C GLU A 40 -1.98 -11.57 -11.50
N VAL A 41 -1.54 -11.81 -10.27
CA VAL A 41 -2.36 -12.44 -9.22
C VAL A 41 -3.25 -11.39 -8.59
N GLY A 42 -2.67 -10.28 -8.12
CA GLY A 42 -3.40 -9.24 -7.42
C GLY A 42 -4.41 -8.48 -8.28
N MET A 43 -4.13 -8.28 -9.58
CA MET A 43 -5.07 -7.66 -10.53
C MET A 43 -6.38 -8.46 -10.67
N SER A 44 -6.38 -9.75 -10.29
CA SER A 44 -7.58 -10.59 -10.31
C SER A 44 -8.43 -10.45 -9.04
N ASN A 45 -7.96 -9.72 -8.01
CA ASN A 45 -8.68 -9.55 -6.76
C ASN A 45 -9.82 -8.50 -6.90
N LEU A 46 -11.06 -8.96 -6.78
CA LEU A 46 -12.25 -8.09 -6.90
C LEU A 46 -12.39 -7.13 -5.72
N GLY A 47 -12.14 -7.60 -4.49
CA GLY A 47 -12.26 -6.76 -3.29
C GLY A 47 -11.34 -5.54 -3.33
N GLN A 48 -10.09 -5.72 -3.77
CA GLN A 48 -9.15 -4.62 -3.96
C GLN A 48 -9.65 -3.60 -4.99
N LYS A 49 -10.30 -4.05 -6.08
CA LYS A 49 -10.88 -3.14 -7.10
C LYS A 49 -12.06 -2.35 -6.55
N VAL A 50 -12.93 -2.98 -5.78
CA VAL A 50 -14.08 -2.32 -5.14
C VAL A 50 -13.59 -1.24 -4.17
N ILE A 51 -12.64 -1.58 -3.29
CA ILE A 51 -12.04 -0.62 -2.35
C ILE A 51 -11.33 0.53 -3.10
N TYR A 52 -10.61 0.22 -4.18
CA TYR A 52 -9.96 1.22 -5.03
C TYR A 52 -10.97 2.22 -5.59
N GLU A 53 -12.10 1.74 -6.12
CA GLU A 53 -13.16 2.56 -6.66
C GLU A 53 -13.84 3.42 -5.58
N ILE A 54 -14.19 2.83 -4.43
CA ILE A 54 -14.81 3.54 -3.30
C ILE A 54 -13.93 4.71 -2.86
N VAL A 55 -12.64 4.48 -2.60
CA VAL A 55 -11.71 5.53 -2.16
C VAL A 55 -11.52 6.59 -3.25
N ASN A 56 -11.38 6.16 -4.51
CA ASN A 56 -11.21 7.11 -5.61
C ASN A 56 -12.49 7.86 -6.00
N ASN A 57 -13.66 7.49 -5.47
CA ASN A 57 -14.87 8.31 -5.56
C ASN A 57 -14.95 9.40 -4.46
N LEU A 58 -14.14 9.31 -3.39
CA LEU A 58 -14.09 10.34 -2.36
C LEU A 58 -13.30 11.57 -2.85
N PRO A 59 -13.83 12.80 -2.85
CA PRO A 59 -13.18 13.95 -3.49
C PRO A 59 -11.85 14.36 -2.83
N PHE A 60 -11.61 13.95 -1.59
CA PHE A 60 -10.44 14.33 -0.79
C PHE A 60 -9.39 13.22 -0.65
N ALA A 61 -9.64 12.02 -1.17
CA ALA A 61 -8.74 10.88 -1.00
C ALA A 61 -8.31 10.29 -2.35
N SER A 62 -7.11 9.70 -2.38
CA SER A 62 -6.64 8.90 -3.52
C SER A 62 -6.27 7.49 -3.06
N ALA A 63 -6.65 6.50 -3.85
CA ALA A 63 -6.10 5.15 -3.75
C ALA A 63 -5.20 4.88 -4.95
N GLU A 64 -4.00 4.40 -4.66
CA GLU A 64 -3.06 3.83 -5.63
C GLU A 64 -2.79 2.38 -5.27
N ARG A 65 -2.23 1.59 -6.18
CA ARG A 65 -1.98 0.16 -5.99
C ARG A 65 -0.50 -0.14 -5.96
N ALA A 66 -0.12 -1.17 -5.21
CA ALA A 66 1.21 -1.75 -5.29
C ALA A 66 1.14 -3.28 -5.15
N TYR A 67 2.17 -3.93 -5.67
CA TYR A 67 2.29 -5.38 -5.76
C TYR A 67 3.70 -5.79 -5.38
N LEU A 68 3.89 -7.04 -4.97
CA LEU A 68 5.24 -7.56 -4.80
C LEU A 68 5.90 -7.66 -6.20
N PRO A 69 7.08 -7.05 -6.42
CA PRO A 69 7.80 -7.23 -7.67
C PRO A 69 8.37 -8.65 -7.78
N GLY A 70 8.68 -9.07 -9.01
CA GLY A 70 9.46 -10.31 -9.21
C GLY A 70 10.82 -10.24 -8.54
N VAL A 71 11.40 -11.40 -8.20
CA VAL A 71 12.69 -11.51 -7.48
C VAL A 71 13.82 -10.74 -8.18
N ASP A 72 13.83 -10.72 -9.50
CA ASP A 72 14.78 -9.96 -10.32
C ASP A 72 14.65 -8.44 -10.11
N MET A 73 13.42 -7.95 -10.03
CA MET A 73 13.10 -6.56 -9.74
C MET A 73 13.36 -6.22 -8.26
N CYS A 74 13.05 -7.09 -7.29
CA CYS A 74 13.43 -6.87 -5.89
C CYS A 74 14.95 -6.65 -5.75
N LYS A 75 15.75 -7.51 -6.39
CA LYS A 75 17.22 -7.38 -6.43
C LYS A 75 17.65 -6.08 -7.10
N ARG A 76 16.98 -5.68 -8.19
CA ARG A 76 17.27 -4.44 -8.91
C ARG A 76 17.02 -3.22 -8.04
N LEU A 77 15.87 -3.15 -7.37
CA LEU A 77 15.50 -2.04 -6.47
C LEU A 77 16.54 -1.88 -5.36
N ARG A 78 16.92 -2.97 -4.69
CA ARG A 78 17.98 -2.97 -3.67
C ARG A 78 19.33 -2.50 -4.21
N ARG A 79 19.76 -3.03 -5.36
CA ARG A 79 21.03 -2.64 -6.01
C ARG A 79 21.08 -1.14 -6.33
N LEU A 80 19.96 -0.61 -6.81
CA LEU A 80 19.84 0.80 -7.18
C LEU A 80 19.46 1.71 -5.99
N ARG A 81 19.25 1.14 -4.80
CA ARG A 81 18.74 1.84 -3.60
C ARG A 81 17.47 2.65 -3.91
N ARG A 82 16.57 2.07 -4.70
CA ARG A 82 15.28 2.68 -5.02
C ARG A 82 14.19 2.00 -4.21
N PRO A 83 13.27 2.77 -3.62
CA PRO A 83 12.16 2.19 -2.89
C PRO A 83 11.18 1.52 -3.85
N LEU A 84 10.37 0.60 -3.31
CA LEU A 84 9.14 0.19 -3.96
C LEU A 84 8.18 1.38 -4.03
N CYS A 85 7.48 1.48 -5.15
CA CYS A 85 6.57 2.57 -5.45
C CYS A 85 5.20 2.02 -5.86
N SER A 86 4.18 2.87 -5.76
CA SER A 86 2.87 2.61 -6.36
C SER A 86 2.95 2.46 -7.88
N LEU A 87 1.92 1.84 -8.44
CA LEU A 87 1.83 1.54 -9.86
C LEU A 87 1.44 2.78 -10.68
N GLU A 88 0.48 3.56 -10.19
CA GLU A 88 -0.13 4.69 -10.90
C GLU A 88 0.83 5.87 -11.05
N THR A 89 1.39 6.36 -9.94
CA THR A 89 2.21 7.59 -9.95
C THR A 89 3.69 7.33 -9.70
N ARG A 90 4.05 6.10 -9.35
CA ARG A 90 5.39 5.74 -8.83
C ARG A 90 5.79 6.51 -7.58
N ARG A 91 4.81 6.88 -6.76
CA ARG A 91 5.06 7.43 -5.43
C ARG A 91 5.68 6.35 -4.52
N PRO A 92 6.80 6.62 -3.84
CA PRO A 92 7.36 5.70 -2.86
C PRO A 92 6.36 5.32 -1.76
N LEU A 93 6.36 4.06 -1.33
CA LEU A 93 5.39 3.57 -0.35
C LEU A 93 5.45 4.32 1.00
N PHE A 94 6.66 4.70 1.45
CA PHE A 94 6.84 5.48 2.68
C PHE A 94 6.23 6.89 2.64
N GLU A 95 5.82 7.39 1.47
CA GLU A 95 5.21 8.73 1.37
C GLU A 95 3.69 8.72 1.54
N PHE A 96 3.04 7.56 1.53
CA PHE A 96 1.58 7.46 1.69
C PHE A 96 1.17 7.72 3.15
N ASP A 97 -0.10 8.04 3.36
CA ASP A 97 -0.65 8.18 4.73
C ASP A 97 -1.06 6.81 5.31
N LEU A 98 -1.53 5.92 4.44
CA LEU A 98 -2.01 4.58 4.80
C LEU A 98 -1.57 3.55 3.75
N LEU A 99 -1.08 2.40 4.21
CA LEU A 99 -0.88 1.20 3.40
C LEU A 99 -1.91 0.15 3.83
N GLY A 100 -2.74 -0.32 2.90
CA GLY A 100 -3.74 -1.35 3.15
C GLY A 100 -3.38 -2.65 2.44
N PHE A 101 -3.00 -3.68 3.19
CA PHE A 101 -2.67 -5.00 2.64
C PHE A 101 -3.90 -5.89 2.55
N THR A 102 -4.08 -6.57 1.41
CA THR A 102 -5.08 -7.64 1.26
C THR A 102 -4.39 -8.99 1.47
N LEU A 103 -4.68 -9.69 2.56
CA LEU A 103 -4.12 -10.99 2.90
C LEU A 103 -5.13 -12.11 2.61
N GLU A 104 -4.91 -12.86 1.53
CA GLU A 104 -5.80 -13.98 1.16
C GLU A 104 -5.31 -15.32 1.69
N TYR A 105 -4.00 -15.51 1.84
CA TYR A 105 -3.44 -16.77 2.34
C TYR A 105 -2.16 -16.56 3.15
N GLU A 106 -1.88 -17.48 4.07
CA GLU A 106 -0.76 -17.38 5.01
C GLU A 106 0.62 -17.38 4.33
N LEU A 107 0.73 -17.92 3.11
CA LEU A 107 1.98 -17.93 2.34
C LEU A 107 2.45 -16.52 1.94
N ASP A 108 1.55 -15.52 1.95
CA ASP A 108 1.87 -14.13 1.61
C ASP A 108 2.57 -13.36 2.73
N TYR A 109 2.68 -13.94 3.93
CA TYR A 109 3.17 -13.20 5.10
C TYR A 109 4.62 -12.74 4.92
N THR A 110 5.47 -13.57 4.31
CA THR A 110 6.85 -13.18 3.97
C THR A 110 6.90 -12.10 2.90
N ASN A 111 5.93 -12.06 2.00
CA ASN A 111 5.83 -11.06 0.94
C ASN A 111 5.48 -9.69 1.51
N VAL A 112 4.66 -9.64 2.57
CA VAL A 112 4.43 -8.42 3.35
C VAL A 112 5.75 -7.86 3.86
N LEU A 113 6.60 -8.70 4.48
CA LEU A 113 7.89 -8.25 5.02
C LEU A 113 8.81 -7.70 3.93
N GLU A 114 8.86 -8.38 2.77
CA GLU A 114 9.63 -7.96 1.60
C GLU A 114 9.15 -6.61 1.05
N ILE A 115 7.83 -6.39 0.98
CA ILE A 115 7.24 -5.12 0.54
C ILE A 115 7.58 -3.99 1.50
N LEU A 116 7.47 -4.21 2.82
CA LEU A 116 7.81 -3.20 3.81
C LEU A 116 9.30 -2.83 3.75
N ASP A 117 10.18 -3.83 3.64
CA ASP A 117 11.63 -3.62 3.47
C ASP A 117 11.94 -2.80 2.20
N LEU A 118 11.42 -3.24 1.04
CA LEU A 118 11.63 -2.55 -0.23
C LEU A 118 10.98 -1.15 -0.24
N GLY A 119 9.85 -0.99 0.43
CA GLY A 119 9.13 0.28 0.54
C GLY A 119 9.75 1.25 1.54
N GLY A 120 10.80 0.86 2.28
CA GLY A 120 11.45 1.71 3.27
C GLY A 120 10.63 1.94 4.54
N ILE A 121 9.69 1.04 4.85
CA ILE A 121 8.82 1.13 6.04
C ILE A 121 9.37 0.22 7.14
N PRO A 122 9.46 0.68 8.40
CA PRO A 122 9.80 -0.21 9.51
C PRO A 122 8.88 -1.43 9.56
N ILE A 123 9.46 -2.62 9.58
CA ILE A 123 8.72 -3.89 9.57
C ILE A 123 7.84 -4.02 10.80
N LEU A 124 8.38 -3.71 11.99
CA LEU A 124 7.64 -3.81 13.24
C LEU A 124 6.84 -2.52 13.47
N ALA A 125 5.54 -2.65 13.73
CA ALA A 125 4.63 -1.54 14.00
C ALA A 125 5.16 -0.63 15.13
N GLN A 126 5.68 -1.22 16.20
CA GLN A 126 6.27 -0.47 17.34
C GLN A 126 7.50 0.40 16.99
N LYS A 127 8.09 0.23 15.79
CA LYS A 127 9.21 1.03 15.30
C LYS A 127 8.78 2.16 14.37
N ARG A 128 7.50 2.24 14.00
CA ARG A 128 6.96 3.32 13.17
C ARG A 128 6.71 4.57 14.02
N GLY A 129 7.05 5.73 13.47
CA GLY A 129 6.80 7.03 14.07
C GLY A 129 5.77 7.83 13.28
N ASP A 130 5.61 9.11 13.63
CA ASP A 130 4.57 9.97 13.05
C ASP A 130 4.69 10.27 11.56
N LYS A 131 5.87 10.01 10.98
CA LYS A 131 6.19 10.22 9.58
C LYS A 131 6.04 8.95 8.73
N ASP A 132 5.94 7.80 9.37
CA ASP A 132 5.73 6.53 8.67
C ASP A 132 4.22 6.38 8.36
N PRO A 133 3.86 5.69 7.26
CA PRO A 133 2.47 5.37 6.99
C PRO A 133 1.91 4.45 8.08
N ILE A 134 0.61 4.60 8.34
CA ILE A 134 -0.13 3.55 9.06
C ILE A 134 -0.25 2.35 8.12
N VAL A 135 -0.06 1.14 8.64
CA VAL A 135 -0.17 -0.10 7.86
C VAL A 135 -1.23 -1.00 8.46
N ILE A 136 -2.24 -1.30 7.66
CA ILE A 136 -3.35 -2.17 8.05
C ILE A 136 -3.41 -3.39 7.13
N ALA A 137 -4.05 -4.45 7.62
CA ALA A 137 -4.35 -5.64 6.83
C ALA A 137 -5.85 -5.95 6.85
N GLY A 138 -6.40 -6.35 5.70
CA GLY A 138 -7.71 -6.97 5.54
C GLY A 138 -7.61 -8.30 4.78
N GLY A 139 -8.74 -8.90 4.45
CA GLY A 139 -8.81 -10.16 3.70
C GLY A 139 -8.98 -11.39 4.59
N THR A 140 -9.23 -12.54 3.95
CA THR A 140 -9.63 -13.78 4.63
C THR A 140 -8.60 -14.32 5.63
N SER A 141 -7.32 -14.04 5.44
CA SER A 141 -6.28 -14.49 6.39
C SER A 141 -6.22 -13.66 7.67
N THR A 142 -6.95 -12.53 7.77
CA THR A 142 -6.99 -11.72 9.00
C THR A 142 -7.83 -12.32 10.12
N TYR A 143 -8.58 -13.39 9.85
CA TYR A 143 -9.25 -14.18 10.89
C TYR A 143 -8.27 -14.91 11.82
N ASN A 144 -7.00 -15.06 11.41
CA ASN A 144 -5.91 -15.56 12.25
C ASN A 144 -4.73 -14.57 12.26
N PRO A 145 -4.85 -13.39 12.89
CA PRO A 145 -3.87 -12.32 12.77
C PRO A 145 -2.60 -12.58 13.59
N TYR A 146 -2.62 -13.59 14.47
CA TYR A 146 -1.58 -13.84 15.47
C TYR A 146 -0.14 -13.80 14.93
N PRO A 147 0.18 -14.44 13.78
CA PRO A 147 1.54 -14.45 13.24
C PRO A 147 2.05 -13.07 12.81
N LEU A 148 1.15 -12.14 12.49
CA LEU A 148 1.46 -10.83 11.92
C LEU A 148 1.16 -9.65 12.85
N LEU A 149 0.68 -9.91 14.08
CA LEU A 149 0.40 -8.87 15.07
C LEU A 149 1.54 -7.85 15.25
N PRO A 150 2.84 -8.24 15.26
CA PRO A 150 3.91 -7.27 15.43
C PRO A 150 4.15 -6.35 14.22
N VAL A 151 3.59 -6.67 13.05
CA VAL A 151 3.89 -6.05 11.76
C VAL A 151 2.88 -4.97 11.37
N PHE A 152 1.60 -5.16 11.74
CA PHE A 152 0.51 -4.27 11.37
C PHE A 152 0.09 -3.38 12.54
N ASP A 153 -0.33 -2.15 12.22
CA ASP A 153 -0.87 -1.21 13.19
C ASP A 153 -2.33 -1.56 13.55
N ALA A 154 -3.07 -2.13 12.60
CA ALA A 154 -4.42 -2.66 12.83
C ALA A 154 -4.79 -3.74 11.81
N PHE A 155 -5.82 -4.53 12.15
CA PHE A 155 -6.45 -5.50 11.25
C PHE A 155 -7.92 -5.13 11.04
N VAL A 156 -8.38 -5.26 9.81
CA VAL A 156 -9.77 -5.14 9.39
C VAL A 156 -10.32 -6.54 9.19
N ILE A 157 -11.19 -6.97 10.09
CA ILE A 157 -11.83 -8.29 10.06
C ILE A 157 -13.25 -8.12 9.53
N GLY A 158 -13.60 -8.85 8.46
CA GLY A 158 -14.89 -8.75 7.78
C GLY A 158 -14.79 -8.03 6.43
N GLU A 159 -15.87 -7.35 6.05
CA GLU A 159 -15.99 -6.70 4.73
C GLU A 159 -15.30 -5.34 4.73
N GLY A 160 -14.12 -5.28 4.09
CA GLY A 160 -13.32 -4.05 4.03
C GLY A 160 -14.00 -2.90 3.28
N GLU A 161 -14.93 -3.22 2.37
CA GLU A 161 -15.68 -2.22 1.59
C GLU A 161 -16.65 -1.40 2.43
N GLU A 162 -17.18 -1.95 3.52
CA GLU A 162 -18.08 -1.21 4.42
C GLU A 162 -17.32 -0.20 5.29
N VAL A 163 -16.09 -0.55 5.70
CA VAL A 163 -15.33 0.22 6.69
C VAL A 163 -14.27 1.15 6.09
N ILE A 164 -13.91 0.99 4.81
CA ILE A 164 -12.83 1.78 4.21
C ILE A 164 -13.12 3.28 4.27
N VAL A 165 -14.36 3.70 4.05
CA VAL A 165 -14.75 5.12 4.08
C VAL A 165 -14.47 5.71 5.47
N GLU A 166 -14.89 5.03 6.54
CA GLU A 166 -14.65 5.45 7.91
C GLU A 166 -13.15 5.53 8.22
N ILE A 167 -12.37 4.55 7.76
CA ILE A 167 -10.90 4.57 7.90
C ILE A 167 -10.30 5.80 7.20
N VAL A 168 -10.70 6.09 5.97
CA VAL A 168 -10.19 7.25 5.22
C VAL A 168 -10.57 8.58 5.91
N GLU A 169 -11.78 8.67 6.45
CA GLU A 169 -12.24 9.85 7.21
C GLU A 169 -11.45 10.02 8.52
N LEU A 170 -11.18 8.94 9.24
CA LEU A 170 -10.31 8.96 10.43
C LEU A 170 -8.90 9.44 10.08
N MET A 171 -8.32 8.94 8.97
CA MET A 171 -7.02 9.40 8.48
C MET A 171 -7.01 10.90 8.19
N LYS A 172 -8.08 11.42 7.57
CA LYS A 172 -8.22 12.86 7.34
C LYS A 172 -8.22 13.64 8.65
N GLY A 173 -8.99 13.19 9.64
CA GLY A 173 -9.05 13.78 10.97
C GLY A 173 -7.68 13.82 11.66
N LEU A 174 -6.94 12.71 11.61
CA LEU A 174 -5.59 12.61 12.19
C LEU A 174 -4.60 13.61 11.57
N LYS A 175 -4.62 13.79 10.23
CA LYS A 175 -3.75 14.76 9.57
C LYS A 175 -4.06 16.21 9.98
N VAL A 176 -5.34 16.54 10.13
CA VAL A 176 -5.76 17.87 10.61
C VAL A 176 -5.27 18.12 12.04
N LEU A 177 -5.32 17.12 12.91
CA LEU A 177 -4.83 17.21 14.29
C LEU A 177 -3.31 17.41 14.33
N LYS A 178 -2.53 16.58 13.62
CA LYS A 178 -1.08 16.71 13.52
C LYS A 178 -0.65 18.08 12.97
N GLY A 179 -1.36 18.58 11.95
CA GLY A 179 -1.12 19.91 11.39
C GLY A 179 -1.31 21.04 12.43
N ARG A 180 -2.27 20.90 13.34
CA ARG A 180 -2.51 21.87 14.43
C ARG A 180 -1.48 21.81 15.54
N GLU A 181 -0.95 20.62 15.86
CA GLU A 181 0.13 20.48 16.86
C GLU A 181 1.41 21.13 16.38
N ASN A 182 1.76 20.96 15.10
CA ASN A 182 2.93 21.58 14.48
C ASN A 182 2.85 23.12 14.41
N LEU A 183 1.67 23.73 14.53
CA LEU A 183 1.47 25.19 14.56
C LEU A 183 1.60 25.78 15.97
N LYS A 184 1.64 24.95 17.02
CA LYS A 184 1.71 25.37 18.43
C LYS A 184 3.11 25.28 19.04
N GLY A 185 4.10 24.72 18.31
CA GLY A 185 5.51 24.68 18.70
C GLY A 185 6.32 25.78 18.01
#